data_AF-A0A2G4GII7-F1
#
_entry.id   AF-A0A2G4GII7-F1
#
_cell.length_a   1.000
_cell.length_b   1.000
_cell.length_c   1.000
_cell.angle_alpha   90.00
_cell.angle_beta   90.00
_cell.angle_gamma   90.00
#
_symmetry.space_group_name_H-M   'P 1'
#
loop_
_entity.id
_entity.type
_entity.pdbx_description
1 polymer ?
#
loop_
_entity_poly.entity_id
_entity_poly.type
_entity_poly.pdbx_seq_one_letter_code
_entity_poly.pdbx_strand_id
1 'polypeptide(L)' 'MPNRTVDELFQLIRTLEKGEKRNFKLYVTRNAASDDLKIIQLFDAIDHADHYDEESILRKYPSIQKQQLSNLKA' A
#
# COMPACT_ATOMS: atom_id res chain seq x y z
N MET A 1 -17.23 -9.55 4.50
CA MET A 1 -16.07 -9.80 5.38
C MET A 1 -14.88 -9.11 4.73
N PRO A 2 -14.13 -8.26 5.43
CA PRO A 2 -12.91 -7.67 4.87
C PRO A 2 -11.98 -8.81 4.42
N ASN A 3 -11.33 -8.65 3.27
CA ASN A 3 -10.43 -9.67 2.73
C ASN A 3 -9.33 -9.98 3.76
N ARG A 4 -9.29 -11.21 4.28
CA ARG A 4 -8.30 -11.63 5.30
C ARG A 4 -6.85 -11.37 4.87
N THR A 5 -6.56 -11.53 3.59
CA THR A 5 -5.24 -11.27 2.99
C THR A 5 -4.79 -9.82 3.09
N VAL A 6 -5.74 -8.88 3.16
CA VAL A 6 -5.47 -7.46 3.23
C VAL A 6 -5.11 -7.04 4.66
N ASP A 7 -5.73 -7.69 5.65
CA ASP A 7 -5.36 -7.53 7.06
C ASP A 7 -3.94 -8.06 7.30
N GLU A 8 -3.56 -9.21 6.72
CA GLU A 8 -2.18 -9.74 6.81
C GLU A 8 -1.13 -8.77 6.25
N LEU A 9 -1.42 -8.08 5.14
CA LEU A 9 -0.53 -7.06 4.57
C LEU A 9 -0.42 -5.83 5.49
N PHE A 10 -1.53 -5.38 6.06
CA PHE A 10 -1.52 -4.28 7.03
C PHE A 10 -0.66 -4.65 8.24
N GLN A 11 -0.90 -5.82 8.84
CA GLN A 11 -0.10 -6.31 9.97
C GLN A 11 1.39 -6.40 9.59
N LEU A 12 1.72 -6.94 8.42
CA LEU A 12 3.10 -7.02 7.94
C LEU A 12 3.75 -5.64 7.89
N ILE A 13 3.11 -4.66 7.24
CA ILE A 13 3.66 -3.30 7.11
C ILE A 13 3.86 -2.65 8.49
N ARG A 14 2.96 -2.92 9.44
CA ARG A 14 3.08 -2.43 10.81
C ARG A 14 4.24 -3.05 11.59
N THR A 15 4.65 -4.28 11.26
CA THR A 15 5.82 -4.92 11.88
C THR A 15 7.17 -4.40 11.37
N LEU A 16 7.19 -3.72 10.22
CA LEU A 16 8.44 -3.22 9.63
C LEU A 16 9.08 -2.11 10.47
N GLU A 17 10.40 -2.17 10.61
CA GLU A 17 11.18 -1.11 11.20
C GLU A 17 11.39 0.06 10.23
N LYS A 18 11.77 1.23 10.77
CA LYS A 18 12.04 2.44 9.97
C LYS A 18 13.05 2.19 8.84
N GLY A 19 14.07 1.36 9.10
CA GLY A 19 15.08 0.98 8.11
C GLY A 19 14.50 0.16 6.96
N GLU A 20 13.63 -0.80 7.28
CA GLU A 20 12.99 -1.69 6.31
C GLU A 20 11.99 -0.93 5.43
N LYS A 21 11.17 -0.06 6.03
CA LYS A 21 10.25 0.83 5.30
C LYS A 21 10.99 1.74 4.31
N ARG A 22 12.14 2.28 4.73
CA ARG A 22 12.99 3.09 3.84
C ARG A 22 13.60 2.25 2.73
N ASN A 23 14.05 1.04 3.03
CA ASN A 23 14.61 0.14 2.03
C ASN A 23 13.58 -0.24 0.96
N PHE A 24 12.35 -0.59 1.38
CA PHE A 24 11.25 -0.86 0.47
C PHE A 24 10.98 0.33 -0.47
N LYS A 25 10.82 1.54 0.09
CA LYS A 25 10.58 2.73 -0.74
C LYS A 25 11.71 3.01 -1.72
N LEU A 26 12.97 2.91 -1.29
CA LEU A 26 14.12 3.07 -2.18
C LEU A 26 14.18 2.01 -3.26
N TYR A 27 13.86 0.75 -2.94
CA TYR A 27 13.80 -0.33 -3.90
C TYR A 27 12.76 -0.05 -4.98
N VAL A 28 11.54 0.32 -4.59
CA VAL A 28 10.47 0.68 -5.53
C VAL A 28 10.89 1.87 -6.38
N THR A 29 11.38 2.97 -5.79
CA THR A 29 11.83 4.16 -6.53
C THR A 29 12.96 3.86 -7.53
N ARG A 30 13.92 2.99 -7.19
CA ARG A 30 15.05 2.66 -8.08
C ARG A 30 14.64 1.82 -9.28
N ASN A 31 13.58 1.04 -9.16
CA ASN A 31 13.09 0.15 -10.21
C ASN A 31 11.86 0.75 -10.93
N ALA A 32 11.52 2.01 -10.65
CA ALA A 32 10.22 2.58 -10.98
C ALA A 32 10.05 3.00 -12.46
N ALA A 33 8.96 2.54 -13.08
CA ALA A 33 8.23 3.27 -14.12
C ALA A 33 7.17 4.20 -13.46
N SER A 34 6.48 5.06 -14.21
CA SER A 34 5.63 6.12 -13.59
C SER A 34 4.49 5.61 -12.67
N ASP A 35 4.02 4.37 -12.86
CA ASP A 35 2.97 3.76 -12.02
C ASP A 35 3.46 3.35 -10.62
N ASP A 36 4.77 3.22 -10.39
CA ASP A 36 5.34 2.82 -9.10
C ASP A 36 5.22 3.91 -8.02
N LEU A 37 4.92 5.15 -8.42
CA LEU A 37 4.53 6.21 -7.50
C LEU A 37 3.24 5.87 -6.74
N LYS A 38 2.31 5.13 -7.35
CA LYS A 38 1.07 4.68 -6.69
C LYS A 38 1.36 3.63 -5.62
N ILE A 39 2.36 2.78 -5.82
CA ILE A 39 2.78 1.77 -4.84
C ILE A 39 3.30 2.45 -3.58
N ILE A 40 4.15 3.48 -3.73
CA ILE A 40 4.68 4.23 -2.59
C ILE A 40 3.55 4.98 -1.85
N GLN A 41 2.62 5.61 -2.59
CA GLN A 41 1.48 6.29 -2.00
C GLN A 41 0.58 5.32 -1.20
N LEU A 42 0.29 4.15 -1.76
CA LEU A 42 -0.51 3.12 -1.08
C LEU A 42 0.22 2.60 0.17
N PHE A 43 1.52 2.34 0.06
CA PHE A 43 2.33 1.89 1.19
C PHE A 43 2.31 2.91 2.33
N ASP A 44 2.52 4.19 2.04
CA ASP A 44 2.49 5.24 3.06
C ASP A 44 1.08 5.40 3.66
N ALA A 45 0.02 5.25 2.85
CA ALA A 45 -1.36 5.28 3.31
C ALA A 45 -1.65 4.18 4.35
N ILE A 46 -1.20 2.96 4.06
CA ILE A 46 -1.38 1.79 4.92
C ILE A 46 -0.51 1.91 6.18
N ASP A 47 0.73 2.38 6.05
CA ASP A 47 1.66 2.54 7.19
C ASP A 47 1.14 3.55 8.24
N HIS A 48 0.52 4.64 7.78
CA HIS A 48 -0.01 5.71 8.64
C HIS A 48 -1.44 5.47 9.13
N ALA A 49 -2.11 4.40 8.68
CA ALA A 49 -3.45 4.10 9.15
C ALA A 49 -3.39 3.46 10.54
N ASP A 50 -4.22 3.95 11.47
CA ASP A 50 -4.34 3.37 12.81
C ASP A 50 -5.06 2.01 12.76
N HIS A 51 -6.03 1.89 11.84
CA HIS A 51 -6.77 0.67 11.54
C HIS A 51 -6.92 0.56 10.03
N TYR A 52 -6.94 -0.68 9.52
CA TYR A 52 -7.15 -0.89 8.10
C TYR A 52 -8.60 -0.55 7.71
N ASP A 53 -8.77 0.53 6.95
CA ASP A 53 -10.04 0.93 6.35
C ASP A 53 -9.82 1.29 4.87
N GLU A 54 -10.20 0.35 4.00
CA GLU A 54 -10.04 0.46 2.56
C GLU A 54 -10.78 1.68 1.97
N GLU A 55 -11.99 1.98 2.47
CA GLU A 55 -12.75 3.12 1.96
C GLU A 55 -12.06 4.44 2.29
N SER A 56 -11.55 4.55 3.52
CA SER A 56 -10.81 5.73 3.96
C SER A 56 -9.51 5.92 3.16
N ILE A 57 -8.78 4.83 2.87
CA ILE A 57 -7.57 4.88 2.03
C ILE A 57 -7.93 5.32 0.61
N LEU A 58 -8.96 4.74 0.00
CA LEU A 58 -9.40 5.09 -1.36
C LEU A 58 -9.91 6.53 -1.48
N ARG A 59 -10.60 7.04 -0.46
CA ARG A 59 -11.04 8.45 -0.41
C ARG A 59 -9.86 9.42 -0.28
N LYS A 60 -8.85 9.05 0.50
CA LYS A 60 -7.65 9.88 0.75
C LYS A 60 -6.69 9.91 -0.44
N TYR A 61 -6.69 8.86 -1.25
CA TYR A 61 -5.83 8.72 -2.43
C TYR A 61 -6.65 8.43 -3.68
N PRO A 62 -7.35 9.44 -4.25
CA PRO A 62 -8.24 9.26 -5.41
C PRO A 62 -7.53 8.85 -6.71
N SER A 63 -6.20 8.96 -6.75
CA SER A 63 -5.34 8.41 -7.81
C SER A 63 -5.29 6.87 -7.80
N ILE A 64 -5.69 6.23 -6.70
CA ILE A 64 -5.74 4.78 -6.53
C ILE A 64 -7.14 4.31 -6.90
N GLN A 65 -7.33 3.82 -8.12
CA GLN A 65 -8.61 3.27 -8.54
C GLN A 65 -8.81 1.85 -8.01
N LYS A 66 -10.02 1.54 -7.51
CA LYS A 66 -10.35 0.22 -6.92
C LYS A 66 -10.15 -0.96 -7.88
N GLN A 67 -10.24 -0.73 -9.19
CA GLN A 67 -9.92 -1.72 -10.22
C GLN A 67 -8.43 -2.13 -10.22
N GLN A 68 -7.52 -1.27 -9.76
CA GLN A 68 -6.08 -1.55 -9.69
C GLN A 68 -5.66 -2.28 -8.40
N LEU A 69 -6.56 -2.38 -7.40
CA LEU A 69 -6.27 -3.04 -6.11
C LEU A 69 -6.58 -4.53 -6.12
N SER A 70 -7.32 -5.00 -7.11
CA SER A 70 -7.54 -6.43 -7.29
C SER A 70 -6.28 -7.02 -7.93
N ASN A 71 -5.55 -7.86 -7.19
CA ASN A 71 -4.51 -8.76 -7.72
C ASN A 71 -5.09 -9.82 -8.71
N LEU A 72 -6.24 -9.54 -9.32
CA LEU A 72 -6.75 -10.26 -10.46
C LEU A 72 -5.84 -9.89 -11.62
N LYS A 73 -4.90 -10.79 -11.94
CA LYS A 73 -4.15 -10.75 -13.19
C LYS A 73 -5.08 -10.28 -14.32
N ALA A 74 -4.71 -9.17 -14.95
CA ALA A 74 -5.11 -8.86 -16.32
C ALA A 74 -4.12 -9.55 -17.27
#